data_AF-A0A916R5S2-F1
#
_entry.id   AF-A0A916R5S2-F1
#
_cell.length_a   1.000
_cell.length_b   1.000
_cell.length_c   1.000
_cell.angle_alpha   90.00
_cell.angle_beta   90.00
_cell.angle_gamma   90.00
#
_symmetry.space_group_name_H-M   'P 1'
#
loop_
_entity.id
_entity.type
_entity.pdbx_description
1 polymer ?
#
loop_
_entity_poly.entity_id
_entity_poly.type
_entity_poly.pdbx_seq_one_letter_code
_entity_poly.pdbx_strand_id
1 'polypeptide(L)'
;MWILSPSCSARIIDGFGAKLDSSGQWPTGVYFLPKFQNTAIVAINQLPINQDTLWLRVLGKGQTQEQAILELEALPPGNPLRENLTELLASWHITIQVRDNINEDDQELLMKLSPVYLRWREETLEEGIQRGIQQGIQQGIQQGVQQGIQRGVQQGEQRIKQQMIENFLNVRFGSLDPELLAIIEPMLQLSPEELTPLLLSASREELLERFGE
;
A
#
# COMPACT_ATOMS: atom_id res chain seq x y z
N MET A 1 27.51 20.51 -19.41
CA MET A 1 26.10 20.91 -19.16
C MET A 1 25.23 20.31 -20.26
N TRP A 2 23.99 19.92 -19.95
CA TRP A 2 23.06 19.36 -20.94
C TRP A 2 21.84 20.28 -21.06
N ILE A 3 21.45 20.59 -22.29
CA ILE A 3 20.27 21.38 -22.62
C ILE A 3 19.30 20.46 -23.34
N LEU A 4 18.15 20.18 -22.72
CA LEU A 4 17.07 19.43 -23.35
C LEU A 4 16.11 20.43 -24.02
N SER A 5 15.92 20.29 -25.32
CA SER A 5 15.02 21.17 -26.07
C SER A 5 13.91 20.35 -26.71
N PRO A 6 12.63 20.57 -26.32
CA PRO A 6 11.48 19.88 -26.93
C PRO A 6 11.38 20.11 -28.43
N SER A 7 11.82 21.27 -28.90
CA SER A 7 11.96 21.58 -30.33
C SER A 7 13.21 22.38 -30.60
N CYS A 8 14.09 21.86 -31.45
CA CYS A 8 15.25 22.57 -31.95
C CYS A 8 15.18 22.67 -33.47
N SER A 9 15.47 23.86 -34.01
CA SER A 9 15.54 24.11 -35.45
C SER A 9 17.00 24.12 -35.92
N ALA A 10 17.23 23.87 -37.21
CA ALA A 10 18.56 23.93 -37.81
C ALA A 10 19.25 25.29 -37.55
N ARG A 11 18.47 26.39 -37.63
CA ARG A 11 18.97 27.75 -37.32
C ARG A 11 19.56 27.87 -35.92
N ILE A 12 18.97 27.24 -34.91
CA ILE A 12 19.48 27.27 -33.53
C ILE A 12 20.77 26.46 -33.44
N ILE A 13 20.79 25.26 -34.01
CA ILE A 13 21.96 24.37 -34.02
C ILE A 13 23.15 25.06 -34.68
N ASP A 14 22.93 25.61 -35.88
CA ASP A 14 23.96 26.31 -36.66
C ASP A 14 24.40 27.61 -35.97
N GLY A 15 23.45 28.35 -35.38
CA GLY A 15 23.72 29.59 -34.67
C GLY A 15 24.63 29.43 -33.45
N PHE A 16 24.52 28.32 -32.73
CA PHE A 16 25.44 27.97 -31.63
C PHE A 16 26.70 27.24 -32.09
N GLY A 17 26.85 26.98 -33.40
CA GLY A 17 27.94 26.20 -33.96
C GLY A 17 27.97 24.76 -33.42
N ALA A 18 26.82 24.24 -33.00
CA ALA A 18 26.70 22.93 -32.41
C ALA A 18 26.78 21.86 -33.51
N LYS A 19 27.58 20.82 -33.30
CA LYS A 19 27.83 19.77 -34.29
C LYS A 19 27.49 18.40 -33.73
N LEU A 20 27.06 17.51 -34.60
CA LEU A 20 26.93 16.09 -34.26
C LEU A 20 28.30 15.54 -33.83
N ASP A 21 28.25 14.55 -32.95
CA ASP A 21 29.45 13.82 -32.59
C ASP A 21 30.03 13.07 -33.79
N SER A 22 31.32 13.29 -34.06
CA SER A 22 32.05 12.60 -35.12
C SER A 22 32.48 11.19 -34.73
N SER A 23 32.38 10.80 -33.45
CA SER A 23 32.79 9.47 -32.98
C SER A 23 31.74 8.38 -33.23
N GLY A 24 30.51 8.76 -33.57
CA GLY A 24 29.39 7.83 -33.84
C GLY A 24 28.80 7.18 -32.58
N GLN A 25 29.21 7.64 -31.39
CA GLN A 25 28.70 7.11 -30.12
C GLN A 25 27.32 7.67 -29.74
N TRP A 26 26.94 8.81 -30.33
CA TRP A 26 25.70 9.50 -30.02
C TRP A 26 24.71 9.44 -31.19
N PRO A 27 23.41 9.26 -30.89
CA PRO A 27 22.39 9.24 -31.93
C PRO A 27 22.20 10.63 -32.55
N THR A 28 21.48 10.67 -33.68
CA THR A 28 20.98 11.92 -34.25
C THR A 28 20.14 12.67 -33.21
N GLY A 29 20.19 14.00 -33.25
CA GLY A 29 19.51 14.85 -32.27
C GLY A 29 20.38 15.25 -31.07
N VAL A 30 21.58 14.68 -30.89
CA VAL A 30 22.53 15.09 -29.85
C VAL A 30 23.67 15.90 -30.47
N TYR A 31 23.76 17.18 -30.09
CA TYR A 31 24.72 18.14 -30.64
C TYR A 31 25.66 18.66 -29.56
N PHE A 32 26.93 18.81 -29.90
CA PHE A 32 27.96 19.32 -29.01
C PHE A 32 28.40 20.72 -29.44
N LEU A 33 28.43 21.64 -28.49
CA LEU A 33 28.91 23.01 -28.71
C LEU A 33 30.45 23.00 -28.80
N PRO A 34 31.06 24.08 -29.32
CA PRO A 34 32.52 24.19 -29.44
C PRO A 34 33.27 23.87 -28.14
N LYS A 35 34.46 23.29 -28.28
CA LYS A 35 35.26 22.62 -27.23
C LYS A 35 35.33 23.33 -25.87
N PHE A 36 35.37 24.66 -25.84
CA PHE A 36 35.50 25.42 -24.59
C PHE A 36 34.17 25.64 -23.84
N GLN A 37 33.03 25.35 -24.46
CA GLN A 37 31.71 25.55 -23.86
C GLN A 37 31.20 24.33 -23.08
N ASN A 38 31.80 23.15 -23.27
CA ASN A 38 31.48 21.90 -22.55
C ASN A 38 29.97 21.64 -22.38
N THR A 39 29.20 21.92 -23.43
CA THR A 39 27.73 21.87 -23.42
C THR A 39 27.22 21.04 -24.57
N ALA A 40 26.18 20.25 -24.31
CA ALA A 40 25.47 19.48 -25.32
C ALA A 40 23.99 19.91 -25.37
N ILE A 41 23.43 19.98 -26.58
CA ILE A 41 22.02 20.20 -26.85
C ILE A 41 21.42 18.88 -27.31
N VAL A 42 20.35 18.46 -26.65
CA VAL A 42 19.50 17.35 -27.06
C VAL A 42 18.24 17.93 -27.70
N ALA A 43 18.17 17.84 -29.01
CA ALA A 43 17.00 18.20 -29.81
C ALA A 43 16.03 17.02 -29.80
N ILE A 44 15.06 17.05 -28.87
CA ILE A 44 14.14 15.92 -28.64
C ILE A 44 13.36 15.57 -29.91
N ASN A 45 12.93 16.58 -30.68
CA ASN A 45 12.22 16.43 -31.95
C ASN A 45 13.05 15.82 -33.09
N GLN A 46 14.35 15.57 -32.88
CA GLN A 46 15.26 15.01 -33.88
C GLN A 46 15.88 13.68 -33.41
N LEU A 47 15.49 13.20 -32.22
CA LEU A 47 15.92 11.91 -31.72
C LEU A 47 15.32 10.76 -32.54
N PRO A 48 16.07 9.67 -32.76
CA PRO A 48 15.56 8.51 -33.47
C PRO A 48 14.39 7.86 -32.72
N ILE A 49 13.48 7.25 -33.46
CA ILE A 49 12.31 6.55 -32.91
C ILE A 49 12.74 5.14 -32.49
N ASN A 50 13.04 4.97 -31.20
CA ASN A 50 13.33 3.68 -30.57
C ASN A 50 13.08 3.76 -29.05
N GLN A 51 13.26 2.64 -28.34
CA GLN A 51 13.02 2.56 -26.89
C GLN A 51 14.03 3.39 -26.08
N ASP A 52 15.29 3.49 -26.52
CA ASP A 52 16.36 4.20 -25.79
C ASP A 52 16.10 5.71 -25.67
N THR A 53 15.42 6.29 -26.66
CA THR A 53 15.06 7.72 -26.69
C THR A 53 13.63 7.99 -26.24
N LEU A 54 12.82 6.95 -26.00
CA LEU A 54 11.40 7.07 -25.72
C LEU A 54 11.14 8.01 -24.53
N TRP A 55 11.89 7.84 -23.44
CA TRP A 55 11.76 8.65 -22.24
C TRP A 55 11.94 10.15 -22.51
N LEU A 56 12.88 10.53 -23.39
CA LEU A 56 13.08 11.93 -23.80
C LEU A 56 11.95 12.41 -24.69
N ARG A 57 11.52 11.58 -25.65
CA ARG A 57 10.49 11.95 -26.62
C ARG A 57 9.11 12.13 -25.98
N VAL A 58 8.82 11.43 -24.89
CA VAL A 58 7.64 11.67 -24.04
C VAL A 58 7.64 13.09 -23.44
N LEU A 59 8.82 13.67 -23.21
CA LEU A 59 8.98 15.07 -22.74
C LEU A 59 9.03 16.08 -23.90
N GLY A 60 8.88 15.60 -25.14
CA GLY A 60 8.82 16.44 -26.32
C GLY A 60 7.51 17.23 -26.40
N LYS A 61 7.21 17.75 -27.58
CA LYS A 61 5.94 18.44 -27.85
C LYS A 61 5.41 18.13 -29.23
N GLY A 62 4.11 18.33 -29.42
CA GLY A 62 3.40 18.07 -30.67
C GLY A 62 3.59 16.62 -31.13
N GLN A 63 3.89 16.42 -32.42
CA GLN A 63 3.98 15.09 -33.04
C GLN A 63 5.01 14.16 -32.39
N THR A 64 6.16 14.68 -31.94
CA THR A 64 7.20 13.84 -31.30
C THR A 64 6.68 13.20 -30.01
N GLN A 65 5.90 13.96 -29.24
CA GLN A 65 5.32 13.48 -27.99
C GLN A 65 4.14 12.55 -28.25
N GLU A 66 3.27 12.87 -29.21
CA GLU A 66 2.17 12.00 -29.61
C GLU A 66 2.66 10.62 -30.03
N GLN A 67 3.68 10.57 -30.88
CA GLN A 67 4.27 9.32 -31.31
C GLN A 67 4.89 8.54 -30.14
N ALA A 68 5.58 9.24 -29.24
CA ALA A 68 6.16 8.62 -28.04
C ALA A 68 5.10 8.06 -27.09
N ILE A 69 3.94 8.74 -26.94
CA ILE A 69 2.82 8.23 -26.14
C ILE A 69 2.24 6.97 -26.78
N LEU A 70 2.06 6.93 -28.10
CA LEU A 70 1.59 5.73 -28.79
C LEU A 70 2.56 4.54 -28.63
N GLU A 71 3.86 4.80 -28.72
CA GLU A 71 4.89 3.78 -28.47
C GLU A 71 4.86 3.30 -27.02
N LEU A 72 4.67 4.21 -26.06
CA LEU A 72 4.54 3.90 -24.64
C LEU A 72 3.32 2.99 -24.38
N GLU A 73 2.18 3.29 -24.99
CA GLU A 73 0.96 2.48 -24.88
C GLU A 73 1.10 1.10 -25.51
N ALA A 74 1.89 0.99 -26.59
CA ALA A 74 2.17 -0.27 -27.27
C ALA A 74 3.12 -1.18 -26.49
N LEU A 75 3.82 -0.68 -25.46
CA LEU A 75 4.68 -1.51 -24.61
C LEU A 75 3.86 -2.55 -23.84
N PRO A 76 4.40 -3.77 -23.57
CA PRO A 76 3.69 -4.77 -22.78
C PRO A 76 3.34 -4.29 -21.36
N PRO A 77 2.22 -4.76 -20.77
CA PRO A 77 1.95 -4.56 -19.36
C PRO A 77 3.06 -5.23 -18.50
N GLY A 78 3.45 -4.60 -17.39
CA GLY A 78 4.57 -5.04 -16.54
C GLY A 78 5.96 -4.61 -17.03
N ASN A 79 6.05 -3.80 -18.10
CA ASN A 79 7.32 -3.21 -18.52
C ASN A 79 7.70 -2.04 -17.59
N PRO A 80 8.88 -2.05 -16.94
CA PRO A 80 9.26 -0.98 -16.00
C PRO A 80 9.32 0.42 -16.63
N LEU A 81 9.73 0.51 -17.90
CA LEU A 81 9.75 1.78 -18.62
C LEU A 81 8.34 2.32 -18.85
N ARG A 82 7.38 1.42 -19.13
CA ARG A 82 5.98 1.78 -19.30
C ARG A 82 5.40 2.35 -18.00
N GLU A 83 5.60 1.66 -16.89
CA GLU A 83 5.09 2.05 -15.57
C GLU A 83 5.65 3.41 -15.15
N ASN A 84 6.98 3.56 -15.17
CA ASN A 84 7.65 4.80 -14.75
C ASN A 84 7.22 6.01 -15.59
N LEU A 85 7.12 5.85 -16.92
CA LEU A 85 6.72 6.96 -17.80
C LEU A 85 5.23 7.30 -17.67
N THR A 86 4.38 6.31 -17.41
CA THR A 86 2.95 6.55 -17.16
C THR A 86 2.74 7.33 -15.88
N GLU A 87 3.46 6.98 -14.81
CA GLU A 87 3.43 7.72 -13.54
C GLU A 87 3.92 9.17 -13.71
N LEU A 88 5.03 9.36 -14.44
CA LEU A 88 5.55 10.70 -14.74
C LEU A 88 4.52 11.55 -15.50
N LEU A 89 3.88 10.98 -16.52
CA LEU A 89 2.85 11.67 -17.30
C LEU A 89 1.62 12.02 -16.45
N ALA A 90 1.18 11.13 -15.57
CA ALA A 90 0.10 11.40 -14.64
C ALA A 90 0.45 12.53 -13.66
N SER A 91 1.67 12.51 -13.09
CA SER A 91 2.16 13.56 -12.20
C SER A 91 2.21 14.93 -12.90
N TRP A 92 2.68 14.96 -14.14
CA TRP A 92 2.70 16.17 -14.96
C TRP A 92 1.30 16.67 -15.29
N HIS A 93 0.39 15.78 -15.65
CA HIS A 93 -1.01 16.11 -15.90
C HIS A 93 -1.65 16.81 -14.69
N ILE A 94 -1.47 16.26 -13.49
CA ILE A 94 -1.95 16.88 -12.23
C ILE A 94 -1.30 18.25 -12.03
N THR A 95 0.02 18.34 -12.23
CA THR A 95 0.76 19.60 -12.05
C THR A 95 0.29 20.70 -12.99
N ILE A 96 -0.01 20.37 -14.26
CA ILE A 96 -0.52 21.32 -15.24
C ILE A 96 -1.96 21.74 -14.88
N GLN A 97 -2.82 20.81 -14.46
CA GLN A 97 -4.20 21.11 -14.06
C GLN A 97 -4.31 22.10 -12.89
N VAL A 98 -3.34 22.09 -11.97
CA VAL A 98 -3.34 22.94 -10.77
C VAL A 98 -2.77 24.35 -11.05
N ARG A 99 -2.23 24.62 -12.25
CA ARG A 99 -1.69 25.95 -12.59
C ARG A 99 -2.80 26.94 -12.93
N ASP A 100 -2.70 28.15 -12.39
CA ASP A 100 -3.66 29.24 -12.62
C ASP A 100 -3.60 29.86 -14.04
N ASN A 101 -2.56 29.58 -14.83
CA ASN A 101 -2.36 30.17 -16.15
C ASN A 101 -1.94 29.10 -17.18
N ILE A 102 -2.90 28.26 -17.57
CA ILE A 102 -2.75 27.20 -18.57
C ILE A 102 -2.74 27.86 -19.96
N ASN A 103 -1.69 27.62 -20.76
CA ASN A 103 -1.62 28.09 -22.14
C ASN A 103 -2.32 27.10 -23.12
N GLU A 104 -2.44 27.46 -24.40
CA GLU A 104 -3.11 26.61 -25.41
C GLU A 104 -2.38 25.26 -25.62
N ASP A 105 -1.04 25.24 -25.59
CA ASP A 105 -0.24 24.02 -25.70
C ASP A 105 -0.49 23.06 -24.51
N ASP A 106 -0.64 23.61 -23.29
CA ASP A 106 -0.94 22.88 -22.07
C ASP A 106 -2.37 22.31 -22.12
N GLN A 107 -3.34 23.05 -22.67
CA GLN A 107 -4.72 22.56 -22.86
C GLN A 107 -4.78 21.39 -23.85
N GLU A 108 -4.08 21.50 -24.98
CA GLU A 108 -4.00 20.44 -25.98
C GLU A 108 -3.33 19.19 -25.40
N LEU A 109 -2.25 19.38 -24.63
CA LEU A 109 -1.56 18.30 -23.93
C LEU A 109 -2.47 17.61 -22.90
N LEU A 110 -3.21 18.38 -22.09
CA LEU A 110 -4.17 17.84 -21.12
C LEU A 110 -5.26 17.00 -21.80
N MET A 111 -5.82 17.47 -22.92
CA MET A 111 -6.83 16.69 -23.66
C MET A 111 -6.27 15.37 -24.18
N LYS A 112 -5.03 15.37 -24.70
CA LYS A 112 -4.37 14.17 -25.24
C LYS A 112 -3.95 13.18 -24.16
N LEU A 113 -3.51 13.67 -23.00
CA LEU A 113 -3.10 12.83 -21.87
C LEU A 113 -4.27 12.34 -21.01
N SER A 114 -5.47 12.92 -21.17
CA SER A 114 -6.65 12.55 -20.39
C SER A 114 -6.95 11.04 -20.39
N PRO A 115 -6.92 10.30 -21.51
CA PRO A 115 -7.18 8.85 -21.52
C PRO A 115 -6.10 8.01 -20.83
N VAL A 116 -4.83 8.44 -20.90
CA VAL A 116 -3.72 7.78 -20.19
C VAL A 116 -3.86 8.01 -18.69
N TYR A 117 -4.13 9.26 -18.29
CA TYR A 117 -4.36 9.63 -16.90
C TYR A 117 -5.58 8.92 -16.28
N LEU A 118 -6.71 8.86 -17.01
CA LEU A 118 -7.93 8.20 -16.52
C LEU A 118 -7.70 6.71 -16.28
N ARG A 119 -7.05 6.00 -17.22
CA ARG A 119 -6.72 4.59 -17.04
C ARG A 119 -5.76 4.37 -15.87
N TRP A 120 -4.69 5.14 -15.80
CA TRP A 120 -3.74 5.05 -14.68
C TRP A 120 -4.43 5.30 -13.34
N ARG A 121 -5.37 6.25 -13.28
CA ARG A 121 -6.16 6.55 -12.09
C ARG A 121 -7.09 5.40 -11.71
N GLU A 122 -7.78 4.80 -12.68
CA GLU A 122 -8.65 3.63 -12.46
C GLU A 122 -7.84 2.44 -11.95
N GLU A 123 -6.74 2.08 -12.61
CA GLU A 123 -5.84 0.99 -12.21
C GLU A 123 -5.30 1.21 -10.79
N THR A 124 -4.78 2.41 -10.50
CA THR A 124 -4.24 2.74 -9.18
C THR A 124 -5.32 2.73 -8.10
N LEU A 125 -6.54 3.17 -8.42
CA LEU A 125 -7.67 3.15 -7.50
C LEU A 125 -8.09 1.71 -7.18
N GLU A 126 -8.20 0.85 -8.20
CA GLU A 126 -8.53 -0.57 -8.03
C GLU A 126 -7.48 -1.28 -7.16
N GLU A 127 -6.19 -1.07 -7.44
CA GLU A 127 -5.11 -1.60 -6.61
C GLU A 127 -5.19 -1.11 -5.16
N GLY A 128 -5.46 0.19 -4.98
CA GLY A 128 -5.63 0.79 -3.65
C GLY A 128 -6.79 0.17 -2.87
N ILE A 129 -7.93 -0.05 -3.53
CA ILE A 129 -9.10 -0.71 -2.95
C ILE A 129 -8.76 -2.16 -2.57
N GLN A 130 -8.13 -2.92 -3.47
CA GLN A 130 -7.75 -4.31 -3.22
C GLN A 130 -6.79 -4.42 -2.03
N ARG A 131 -5.75 -3.59 -1.98
CA ARG A 131 -4.80 -3.54 -0.86
C ARG A 131 -5.50 -3.17 0.46
N GLY A 132 -6.39 -2.18 0.43
CA GLY A 132 -7.16 -1.77 1.60
C GLY A 132 -8.07 -2.88 2.14
N ILE A 133 -8.77 -3.60 1.25
CA ILE A 133 -9.60 -4.75 1.62
C ILE A 133 -8.75 -5.87 2.22
N GLN A 134 -7.63 -6.22 1.58
CA GLN A 134 -6.74 -7.28 2.08
C GLN A 134 -6.20 -6.94 3.47
N GLN A 135 -5.72 -5.71 3.68
CA GLN A 135 -5.24 -5.26 4.98
C GLN A 135 -6.35 -5.27 6.02
N GLY A 136 -7.54 -4.78 5.68
CA GLY A 136 -8.70 -4.76 6.59
C GLY A 136 -9.14 -6.16 7.00
N ILE A 137 -9.23 -7.10 6.06
CA ILE A 137 -9.55 -8.51 6.34
C ILE A 137 -8.48 -9.14 7.23
N GLN A 138 -7.20 -8.94 6.91
CA GLN A 138 -6.11 -9.52 7.68
C GLN A 138 -6.11 -9.03 9.13
N GLN A 139 -6.27 -7.72 9.34
CA GLN A 139 -6.38 -7.14 10.68
C GLN A 139 -7.63 -7.65 11.42
N GLY A 140 -8.78 -7.67 10.75
CA GLY A 140 -10.04 -8.16 11.33
C GLY A 140 -9.97 -9.62 11.76
N ILE A 141 -9.38 -10.49 10.94
CA ILE A 141 -9.18 -11.91 11.28
C ILE A 141 -8.23 -12.04 12.47
N GLN A 142 -7.09 -11.35 12.46
CA GLN A 142 -6.13 -11.44 13.57
C GLN A 142 -6.76 -11.01 14.90
N GLN A 143 -7.46 -9.88 14.92
CA GLN A 143 -8.13 -9.40 16.12
C GLN A 143 -9.26 -10.33 16.56
N GLY A 144 -10.08 -10.79 15.61
CA GLY A 144 -11.19 -11.70 15.89
C GLY A 144 -10.73 -13.05 16.45
N VAL A 145 -9.69 -13.64 15.87
CA VAL A 145 -9.10 -14.90 16.35
C VAL A 145 -8.48 -14.71 17.74
N GLN A 146 -7.73 -13.63 17.97
CA GLN A 146 -7.10 -13.39 19.25
C GLN A 146 -8.13 -13.21 20.37
N GLN A 147 -9.18 -12.41 20.13
CA GLN A 147 -10.27 -12.24 21.10
C GLN A 147 -11.05 -13.53 21.31
N GLY A 148 -11.30 -14.29 20.24
CA GLY A 148 -11.99 -15.57 20.30
C GLY A 148 -11.24 -16.60 21.13
N ILE A 149 -9.92 -16.73 20.93
CA ILE A 149 -9.06 -17.62 21.72
C ILE A 149 -9.05 -17.19 23.18
N GLN A 150 -8.83 -15.90 23.48
CA GLN A 150 -8.80 -15.42 24.87
C GLN A 150 -10.11 -15.70 25.61
N ARG A 151 -11.25 -15.38 24.99
CA ARG A 151 -12.57 -15.67 25.58
C ARG A 151 -12.79 -17.18 25.74
N GLY A 152 -12.40 -17.97 24.75
CA GLY A 152 -12.53 -19.43 24.80
C GLY A 152 -11.70 -20.06 25.92
N VAL A 153 -10.45 -19.60 26.10
CA VAL A 153 -9.58 -20.06 27.19
C VAL A 153 -10.17 -19.67 28.55
N GLN A 154 -10.56 -18.41 28.75
CA GLN A 154 -11.15 -17.95 30.01
C GLN A 154 -12.43 -18.70 30.37
N GLN A 155 -13.34 -18.90 29.40
CA GLN A 155 -14.56 -19.69 29.62
C GLN A 155 -14.24 -21.16 29.93
N GLY A 156 -13.22 -21.72 29.28
CA GLY A 156 -12.73 -23.07 29.56
C GLY A 156 -12.20 -23.21 30.98
N GLU A 157 -11.34 -22.31 31.43
CA GLU A 157 -10.79 -22.29 32.79
C GLU A 157 -11.89 -22.16 33.85
N GLN A 158 -12.86 -21.26 33.65
CA GLN A 158 -14.00 -21.12 34.57
C GLN A 158 -14.84 -22.39 34.65
N ARG A 159 -15.15 -23.02 33.50
CA ARG A 159 -15.90 -24.28 33.48
C ARG A 159 -15.15 -25.41 34.19
N ILE A 160 -13.85 -25.52 33.96
CA ILE A 160 -13.01 -26.54 34.63
C ILE A 160 -13.01 -26.31 36.14
N LYS A 161 -12.84 -25.05 36.57
CA LYS A 161 -12.85 -24.68 37.99
C LYS A 161 -14.20 -25.01 38.65
N GLN A 162 -15.31 -24.72 37.97
CA GLN A 162 -16.65 -25.03 38.44
C GLN A 162 -16.85 -26.54 38.60
N GLN A 163 -16.52 -27.31 37.56
CA GLN A 163 -16.61 -28.77 37.59
C GLN A 163 -15.74 -29.39 38.68
N MET A 164 -14.58 -28.79 38.97
CA MET A 164 -13.71 -29.23 40.06
C MET A 164 -14.38 -29.05 41.42
N ILE A 165 -14.99 -27.88 41.67
CA ILE A 165 -15.72 -27.60 42.92
C ILE A 165 -16.91 -28.55 43.07
N GLU A 166 -17.74 -28.67 42.02
CA GLU A 166 -18.90 -29.56 41.99
C GLU A 166 -18.50 -31.01 42.32
N ASN A 167 -17.51 -31.55 41.62
CA ASN A 167 -17.04 -32.92 41.84
C ASN A 167 -16.49 -33.11 43.26
N PHE A 168 -15.73 -32.14 43.77
CA PHE A 168 -15.15 -32.25 45.10
C PHE A 168 -16.23 -32.26 46.19
N LEU A 169 -17.18 -31.32 46.14
CA LEU A 169 -18.30 -31.25 47.08
C LEU A 169 -19.15 -32.53 47.02
N ASN A 170 -19.42 -33.04 45.81
CA ASN A 170 -20.19 -34.26 45.62
C ASN A 170 -19.47 -35.49 46.20
N VAL A 171 -18.16 -35.62 46.03
CA VAL A 171 -17.37 -36.71 46.63
C VAL A 171 -17.34 -36.62 48.15
N ARG A 172 -17.24 -35.41 48.71
CA ARG A 172 -17.07 -35.22 50.15
C ARG A 172 -18.37 -35.32 50.95
N PHE A 173 -19.47 -34.84 50.37
CA PHE A 173 -20.78 -34.74 51.04
C PHE A 173 -21.83 -35.69 50.45
N GLY A 174 -21.48 -36.44 49.40
CA GLY A 174 -22.31 -37.49 48.81
C GLY A 174 -23.38 -37.01 47.82
N SER A 175 -23.95 -35.83 48.02
CA SER A 175 -24.90 -35.20 47.08
C SER A 175 -24.81 -33.68 47.10
N LEU A 176 -24.86 -33.07 45.91
CA LEU A 176 -25.05 -31.63 45.74
C LEU A 176 -26.53 -31.27 45.87
N ASP A 177 -26.93 -30.88 47.08
CA ASP A 177 -28.25 -30.32 47.33
C ASP A 177 -28.32 -28.84 46.88
N PRO A 178 -29.52 -28.22 46.83
CA PRO A 178 -29.66 -26.83 46.41
C PRO A 178 -28.86 -25.84 47.26
N GLU A 179 -28.65 -26.14 48.54
CA GLU A 179 -27.83 -25.34 49.46
C GLU A 179 -26.36 -25.34 49.03
N LEU A 180 -25.80 -26.50 48.70
CA LEU A 180 -24.43 -26.62 48.20
C LEU A 180 -24.24 -26.13 46.76
N LEU A 181 -25.28 -26.14 45.93
CA LEU A 181 -25.21 -25.55 44.58
C LEU A 181 -25.13 -24.02 44.63
N ALA A 182 -25.84 -23.39 45.58
CA ALA A 182 -25.85 -21.94 45.73
C ALA A 182 -24.46 -21.36 46.07
N ILE A 183 -23.65 -22.10 46.83
CA ILE A 183 -22.32 -21.64 47.25
C ILE A 183 -21.24 -21.75 46.16
N ILE A 184 -21.50 -22.44 45.05
CA ILE A 184 -20.50 -22.68 43.99
C ILE A 184 -20.14 -21.38 43.25
N GLU A 185 -21.13 -20.54 42.93
CA GLU A 185 -20.89 -19.23 42.30
C GLU A 185 -19.99 -18.32 43.15
N PRO A 186 -20.27 -18.13 44.46
CA PRO A 186 -19.38 -17.41 45.37
C PRO A 186 -17.96 -18.02 45.43
N MET A 187 -17.85 -19.35 45.49
CA MET A 187 -16.55 -20.04 45.57
C MET A 187 -15.73 -19.90 44.27
N LEU A 188 -16.38 -19.74 43.12
CA LEU A 188 -15.71 -19.50 41.83
C LEU A 188 -14.93 -18.18 41.79
N GLN A 189 -15.30 -17.20 42.62
CA GLN A 189 -14.62 -15.90 42.71
C GLN A 189 -13.32 -15.95 43.53
N LEU A 190 -13.11 -16.99 44.33
CA LEU A 190 -11.93 -17.12 45.18
C LEU A 190 -10.66 -17.45 44.38
N SER A 191 -9.49 -17.07 44.91
CA SER A 191 -8.21 -17.50 44.34
C SER A 191 -7.98 -19.02 44.53
N PRO A 192 -7.21 -19.70 43.68
CA PRO A 192 -6.86 -21.11 43.87
C PRO A 192 -6.23 -21.41 45.24
N GLU A 193 -5.46 -20.46 45.77
CA GLU A 193 -4.76 -20.55 47.05
C GLU A 193 -5.72 -20.54 48.25
N GLU A 194 -6.85 -19.84 48.14
CA GLU A 194 -7.91 -19.80 49.16
C GLU A 194 -8.88 -20.98 48.99
N LEU A 195 -9.19 -21.32 47.73
CA LEU A 195 -10.15 -22.36 47.39
C LEU A 195 -9.66 -23.76 47.80
N THR A 196 -8.38 -24.08 47.56
CA THR A 196 -7.85 -25.44 47.78
C THR A 196 -7.90 -25.87 49.26
N PRO A 197 -7.45 -25.05 50.24
CA PRO A 197 -7.58 -25.38 51.65
C PRO A 197 -9.05 -25.47 52.08
N LEU A 198 -9.90 -24.55 51.62
CA LEU A 198 -11.33 -24.54 51.95
C LEU A 198 -12.01 -25.85 51.54
N LEU A 199 -11.76 -26.33 50.33
CA LEU A 199 -12.30 -27.62 49.86
C LEU A 199 -11.82 -28.78 50.75
N LEU A 200 -10.53 -28.83 51.08
CA LEU A 200 -9.94 -29.94 51.84
C LEU A 200 -10.33 -29.97 53.32
N SER A 201 -10.43 -28.83 54.00
CA SER A 201 -10.55 -28.79 55.46
C SER A 201 -11.91 -28.34 56.00
N ALA A 202 -12.66 -27.48 55.29
CA ALA A 202 -13.87 -26.86 55.85
C ALA A 202 -15.03 -27.87 55.99
N SER A 203 -15.87 -27.76 57.00
CA SER A 203 -17.08 -28.60 57.11
C SER A 203 -18.19 -28.12 56.15
N ARG A 204 -19.26 -28.92 55.99
CA ARG A 204 -20.43 -28.52 55.19
C ARG A 204 -21.06 -27.25 55.78
N GLU A 205 -21.20 -27.21 57.10
CA GLU A 205 -21.82 -26.12 57.84
C GLU A 205 -21.01 -24.83 57.72
N GLU A 206 -19.68 -24.90 57.82
CA GLU A 206 -18.80 -23.73 57.67
C GLU A 206 -18.84 -23.14 56.26
N LEU A 207 -18.97 -23.98 55.22
CA LEU A 207 -19.09 -23.52 53.84
C LEU A 207 -20.44 -22.82 53.59
N LEU A 208 -21.53 -23.37 54.14
CA LEU A 208 -22.86 -22.77 54.03
C LEU A 208 -22.97 -21.46 54.83
N GLU A 209 -22.38 -21.39 56.03
CA GLU A 209 -22.37 -20.16 56.83
C GLU A 209 -21.57 -19.04 56.13
N ARG A 210 -20.52 -19.40 55.39
CA ARG A 210 -19.62 -18.43 54.76
C ARG A 210 -20.07 -17.97 53.37
N PHE A 211 -20.78 -18.82 52.62
CA PHE A 211 -21.11 -18.58 51.21
C PHE A 211 -22.60 -18.74 50.87
N GLY A 212 -23.45 -19.08 51.83
CA GLY A 212 -24.86 -19.41 51.62
C GLY A 212 -25.85 -18.22 51.65
N GLU A 213 -25.36 -16.96 51.71
CA GLU A 213 -26.19 -15.76 51.53
C GLU A 213 -26.24 -15.28 50.06
#